data_AF-A0A917G8V7-F1
#
_entry.id   AF-A0A917G8V7-F1
#
_cell.length_a   1.000
_cell.length_b   1.000
_cell.length_c   1.000
_cell.angle_alpha   90.00
_cell.angle_beta   90.00
_cell.angle_gamma   90.00
#
_symmetry.space_group_name_H-M   'P 1'
#
loop_
_entity.id
_entity.type
_entity.pdbx_description
1 polymer ?
#
loop_
_entity_poly.entity_id
_entity_poly.type
_entity_poly.pdbx_seq_one_letter_code
_entity_poly.pdbx_strand_id
1 'polypeptide(L)'
;MKRLAAVTVGLFAAALLMSVPAQAQETCDPAYYLAVRGSGEQPQGDAAGAATSTYPDGGGMGPLLQQQFQGLSGVTGYGIVYPAVPVETTLTGLPAYRDDYAASVATGAAALRQTLRDIDSRCGSQSTTIVVTGYSQGADVVNAALAQVQNDGATDFSRVNKVVVFGDPSRLQGAMPEAIATRGQGVRRTLPVFSPVDPATDAWIADHRTIFTSFCAGFDAVCDTSSALQVIPGLGLESAAKVTGDVHVNYYTTGIDCAATSSVTTPTACGATVIANALGSSAPTSVPAPQILPADAPIAIMADLGPAQGLAQLVVTVGPVSVPVVLSPDGIAAASVTLPPGTYTATVGGVTSMPFEVAAGGQDKPYVPIVAA
;
A
#
# COMPACT_ATOMS: atom_id res chain seq x y z
N MET A 1 -45.96 -77.02 29.17
CA MET A 1 -46.36 -75.76 29.84
C MET A 1 -45.16 -74.86 29.98
N LYS A 2 -45.16 -73.69 29.33
CA LYS A 2 -44.49 -72.42 29.71
C LYS A 2 -44.51 -71.50 28.48
N ARG A 3 -45.43 -70.53 28.49
CA ARG A 3 -45.48 -69.40 27.54
C ARG A 3 -44.76 -68.24 28.21
N LEU A 4 -43.70 -67.70 27.59
CA LEU A 4 -43.17 -66.38 27.92
C LEU A 4 -43.88 -65.35 27.03
N ALA A 5 -44.62 -64.44 27.66
CA ALA A 5 -45.13 -63.24 27.03
C ALA A 5 -44.11 -62.11 27.27
N ALA A 6 -43.52 -61.58 26.21
CA ALA A 6 -42.71 -60.37 26.26
C ALA A 6 -43.64 -59.16 26.10
N VAL A 7 -43.68 -58.31 27.13
CA VAL A 7 -44.43 -57.05 27.14
C VAL A 7 -43.51 -55.96 26.57
N THR A 8 -43.90 -55.40 25.42
CA THR A 8 -43.24 -54.26 24.79
C THR A 8 -43.81 -52.98 25.39
N VAL A 9 -43.03 -52.28 26.21
CA VAL A 9 -43.38 -50.94 26.72
C VAL A 9 -43.02 -49.92 25.64
N GLY A 10 -44.04 -49.39 24.96
CA GLY A 10 -43.89 -48.29 24.00
C GLY A 10 -43.70 -46.97 24.73
N LEU A 11 -42.48 -46.43 24.71
CA LEU A 11 -42.19 -45.04 25.10
C LEU A 11 -42.57 -44.12 23.92
N PHE A 12 -43.68 -43.39 24.04
CA PHE A 12 -43.98 -42.28 23.14
C PHE A 12 -43.14 -41.06 23.57
N ALA A 13 -42.03 -40.82 22.88
CA ALA A 13 -41.30 -39.56 22.97
C ALA A 13 -42.12 -38.48 22.23
N ALA A 14 -42.81 -37.63 23.00
CA ALA A 14 -43.44 -36.43 22.46
C ALA A 14 -42.35 -35.45 22.00
N ALA A 15 -42.02 -35.46 20.71
CA ALA A 15 -41.15 -34.48 20.09
C ALA A 15 -41.86 -33.12 20.08
N LEU A 16 -41.60 -32.29 21.09
CA LEU A 16 -41.90 -30.87 21.07
C LEU A 16 -41.09 -30.23 19.93
N LEU A 17 -41.74 -30.03 18.79
CA LEU A 17 -41.25 -29.20 17.70
C LEU A 17 -41.19 -27.75 18.20
N MET A 18 -40.11 -27.39 18.88
CA MET A 18 -39.78 -25.98 19.10
C MET A 18 -39.45 -25.41 17.72
N SER A 19 -40.38 -24.63 17.18
CA SER A 19 -40.14 -23.81 15.99
C SER A 19 -39.03 -22.83 16.32
N VAL A 20 -37.79 -23.18 15.92
CA VAL A 20 -36.67 -22.26 15.95
C VAL A 20 -37.07 -21.09 15.05
N PRO A 21 -37.14 -19.85 15.56
CA PRO A 21 -37.43 -18.71 14.72
C PRO A 21 -36.41 -18.71 13.59
N ALA A 22 -36.90 -18.70 12.34
CA ALA A 22 -36.02 -18.57 11.19
C ALA A 22 -35.18 -17.31 11.42
N GLN A 23 -33.88 -17.50 11.67
CA GLN A 23 -32.95 -16.38 11.77
C GLN A 23 -33.05 -15.65 10.45
N ALA A 24 -33.42 -14.36 10.51
CA ALA A 24 -33.46 -13.53 9.32
C ALA A 24 -32.08 -13.65 8.65
N GLN A 25 -32.07 -14.12 7.41
CA GLN A 25 -30.85 -14.31 6.65
C GLN A 25 -30.15 -12.96 6.55
N GLU A 26 -28.95 -12.86 7.14
CA GLU A 26 -28.15 -11.65 7.08
C GLU A 26 -27.83 -11.38 5.61
N THR A 27 -28.27 -10.22 5.11
CA THR A 27 -28.01 -9.82 3.73
C THR A 27 -26.59 -9.29 3.67
N CYS A 28 -25.74 -9.94 2.88
CA CYS A 28 -24.35 -9.52 2.75
C CYS A 28 -24.21 -8.45 1.67
N ASP A 29 -23.24 -7.57 1.87
CA ASP A 29 -22.89 -6.61 0.84
C ASP A 29 -22.24 -7.32 -0.37
N PRO A 30 -22.45 -6.78 -1.59
CA PRO A 30 -21.87 -7.35 -2.80
C PRO A 30 -20.34 -7.29 -2.80
N ALA A 31 -19.75 -6.28 -2.15
CA ALA A 31 -18.31 -6.11 -2.08
C ALA A 31 -17.85 -5.46 -0.77
N TYR A 32 -16.72 -5.96 -0.24
CA TYR A 32 -16.06 -5.43 0.94
C TYR A 32 -14.68 -4.87 0.59
N TYR A 33 -14.34 -3.74 1.19
CA TYR A 33 -13.04 -3.08 1.11
C TYR A 33 -12.38 -3.10 2.49
N LEU A 34 -11.33 -3.90 2.65
CA LEU A 34 -10.56 -4.02 3.90
C LEU A 34 -9.28 -3.19 3.79
N ALA A 35 -9.11 -2.21 4.66
CA ALA A 35 -7.97 -1.30 4.64
C ALA A 35 -7.07 -1.51 5.85
N VAL A 36 -5.77 -1.64 5.61
CA VAL A 36 -4.75 -1.71 6.66
C VAL A 36 -3.88 -0.46 6.59
N ARG A 37 -4.09 0.45 7.53
CA ARG A 37 -3.42 1.75 7.61
C ARG A 37 -1.91 1.62 7.86
N GLY A 38 -1.17 2.73 7.75
CA GLY A 38 0.27 2.79 7.97
C GLY A 38 0.67 3.04 9.42
N SER A 39 1.99 3.01 9.68
CA SER A 39 2.58 3.33 10.98
C SER A 39 2.18 4.74 11.46
N GLY A 40 1.78 4.84 12.72
CA GLY A 40 1.40 6.09 13.36
C GLY A 40 0.05 6.67 12.90
N GLU A 41 -0.65 6.01 11.98
CA GLU A 41 -1.98 6.46 11.57
C GLU A 41 -3.02 6.09 12.62
N GLN A 42 -3.95 7.02 12.88
CA GLN A 42 -5.02 6.82 13.85
C GLN A 42 -6.10 5.86 13.32
N PRO A 43 -6.78 5.12 14.21
CA PRO A 43 -6.54 5.04 15.65
C PRO A 43 -5.25 4.26 15.96
N GLN A 44 -4.54 4.57 17.05
CA GLN A 44 -3.39 3.79 17.51
C GLN A 44 -3.72 3.03 18.81
N GLY A 45 -2.91 2.02 19.15
CA GLY A 45 -2.93 1.36 20.46
C GLY A 45 -3.48 -0.07 20.47
N ASP A 46 -3.67 -0.62 21.68
CA ASP A 46 -3.90 -2.04 21.88
C ASP A 46 -5.21 -2.53 21.25
N ALA A 47 -5.07 -3.30 20.16
CA ALA A 47 -6.15 -4.11 19.58
C ALA A 47 -6.77 -5.07 20.61
N ALA A 48 -6.04 -5.41 21.68
CA ALA A 48 -6.50 -6.26 22.77
C ALA A 48 -7.71 -5.70 23.54
N GLY A 49 -7.97 -4.39 23.46
CA GLY A 49 -9.16 -3.74 24.04
C GLY A 49 -10.34 -3.60 23.07
N ALA A 50 -10.15 -3.84 21.77
CA ALA A 50 -11.21 -3.71 20.79
C ALA A 50 -12.12 -4.95 20.80
N ALA A 51 -13.43 -4.73 20.89
CA ALA A 51 -14.41 -5.81 20.82
C ALA A 51 -14.50 -6.45 19.42
N THR A 52 -13.91 -5.81 18.40
CA THR A 52 -13.99 -6.20 16.99
C THR A 52 -12.61 -6.14 16.34
N SER A 53 -12.42 -6.92 15.27
CA SER A 53 -11.23 -6.90 14.40
C SER A 53 -11.23 -5.74 13.38
N THR A 54 -12.34 -4.99 13.29
CA THR A 54 -12.54 -3.92 12.33
C THR A 54 -13.17 -2.66 12.92
N TYR A 55 -12.88 -1.53 12.28
CA TYR A 55 -13.62 -0.28 12.38
C TYR A 55 -14.59 -0.18 11.19
N PRO A 56 -15.91 -0.05 11.41
CA PRO A 56 -16.90 0.03 10.33
C PRO A 56 -16.91 1.40 9.64
N ASP A 57 -17.65 1.49 8.53
CA ASP A 57 -18.02 2.73 7.84
C ASP A 57 -16.83 3.60 7.42
N GLY A 58 -15.72 2.99 7.01
CA GLY A 58 -14.50 3.73 6.65
C GLY A 58 -13.63 4.14 7.85
N GLY A 59 -14.05 3.86 9.09
CA GLY A 59 -13.23 4.13 10.26
C GLY A 59 -11.85 3.44 10.20
N GLY A 60 -10.82 4.09 10.74
CA GLY A 60 -9.51 3.48 10.97
C GLY A 60 -8.73 3.00 9.74
N MET A 61 -9.08 3.46 8.53
CA MET A 61 -8.37 3.14 7.30
C MET A 61 -7.06 3.93 7.12
N GLY A 62 -6.90 5.04 7.84
CA GLY A 62 -5.85 6.02 7.58
C GLY A 62 -6.19 6.95 6.39
N PRO A 63 -5.65 8.19 6.34
CA PRO A 63 -6.00 9.16 5.31
C PRO A 63 -5.80 8.69 3.87
N LEU A 64 -4.70 7.99 3.57
CA LEU A 64 -4.37 7.55 2.22
C LEU A 64 -5.39 6.53 1.70
N LEU A 65 -5.67 5.49 2.48
CA LEU A 65 -6.62 4.44 2.08
C LEU A 65 -8.08 4.92 2.18
N GLN A 66 -8.38 5.87 3.07
CA GLN A 66 -9.68 6.56 3.09
C GLN A 66 -9.94 7.32 1.79
N GLN A 67 -8.93 8.00 1.25
CA GLN A 67 -9.07 8.70 -0.03
C GLN A 67 -9.31 7.71 -1.18
N GLN A 68 -8.59 6.59 -1.21
CA GLN A 68 -8.85 5.51 -2.18
C GLN A 68 -10.28 4.97 -2.05
N PHE A 69 -10.74 4.70 -0.82
CA PHE A 69 -12.07 4.19 -0.54
C PHE A 69 -13.18 5.15 -1.01
N GLN A 70 -13.01 6.46 -0.80
CA GLN A 70 -13.97 7.48 -1.24
C GLN A 70 -14.17 7.53 -2.76
N GLY A 71 -13.19 7.03 -3.55
CA GLY A 71 -13.33 6.90 -4.99
C GLY A 71 -14.20 5.71 -5.42
N LEU A 72 -14.52 4.78 -4.52
CA LEU A 72 -15.25 3.56 -4.84
C LEU A 72 -16.74 3.72 -4.55
N SER A 73 -17.57 3.02 -5.34
CA SER A 73 -19.01 2.95 -5.14
C SER A 73 -19.47 1.50 -4.97
N GLY A 74 -20.50 1.25 -4.15
CA GLY A 74 -21.07 -0.08 -3.98
C GLY A 74 -20.17 -1.05 -3.18
N VAL A 75 -19.31 -0.51 -2.33
CA VAL A 75 -18.41 -1.27 -1.45
C VAL A 75 -18.66 -0.88 0.01
N THR A 76 -18.61 -1.86 0.91
CA THR A 76 -18.63 -1.61 2.35
C THR A 76 -17.21 -1.62 2.89
N GLY A 77 -16.82 -0.53 3.56
CA GLY A 77 -15.46 -0.27 3.97
C GLY A 77 -15.19 -0.58 5.44
N TYR A 78 -14.10 -1.32 5.71
CA TYR A 78 -13.59 -1.59 7.04
C TYR A 78 -12.11 -1.24 7.18
N GLY A 79 -11.73 -0.53 8.24
CA GLY A 79 -10.33 -0.44 8.67
C GLY A 79 -9.98 -1.59 9.60
N ILE A 80 -8.80 -2.22 9.44
CA ILE A 80 -8.35 -3.30 10.33
C ILE A 80 -7.85 -2.72 11.66
N VAL A 81 -8.32 -3.31 12.77
CA VAL A 81 -7.89 -2.94 14.12
C VAL A 81 -6.55 -3.61 14.42
N TYR A 82 -5.51 -2.81 14.62
CA TYR A 82 -4.18 -3.26 15.02
C TYR A 82 -3.38 -2.09 15.61
N PRO A 83 -2.19 -2.28 16.21
CA PRO A 83 -1.48 -1.18 16.89
C PRO A 83 -1.04 -0.01 16.02
N ALA A 84 -0.65 -0.25 14.76
CA ALA A 84 -0.11 0.77 13.86
C ALA A 84 1.05 1.57 14.48
N VAL A 85 2.05 0.88 15.03
CA VAL A 85 3.14 1.48 15.81
C VAL A 85 3.84 2.60 15.01
N PRO A 86 3.95 3.83 15.58
CA PRO A 86 4.67 4.94 14.96
C PRO A 86 6.12 4.61 14.66
N VAL A 87 6.66 5.19 13.60
CA VAL A 87 8.09 5.04 13.26
C VAL A 87 8.95 5.71 14.33
N GLU A 88 9.90 4.96 14.88
CA GLU A 88 10.95 5.49 15.76
C GLU A 88 12.11 6.05 14.93
N THR A 89 12.60 7.23 15.30
CA THR A 89 13.62 7.97 14.54
C THR A 89 14.95 8.06 15.28
N THR A 90 15.00 7.67 16.55
CA THR A 90 16.22 7.67 17.37
C THR A 90 16.95 6.34 17.29
N LEU A 91 18.28 6.38 17.10
CA LEU A 91 19.13 5.18 17.06
C LEU A 91 18.99 4.30 18.32
N THR A 92 18.78 4.92 19.48
CA THR A 92 18.58 4.22 20.76
C THR A 92 17.22 3.54 20.86
N GLY A 93 16.20 4.05 20.18
CA GLY A 93 14.86 3.46 20.17
C GLY A 93 14.67 2.38 19.10
N LEU A 94 15.53 2.33 18.07
CA LEU A 94 15.42 1.37 16.96
C LEU A 94 15.28 -0.11 17.39
N PRO A 95 16.01 -0.62 18.40
CA PRO A 95 15.83 -2.01 18.83
C PRO A 95 14.43 -2.30 19.39
N ALA A 96 13.89 -1.42 20.23
CA ALA A 96 12.53 -1.57 20.78
C ALA A 96 11.49 -1.42 19.68
N TYR A 97 11.65 -0.42 18.81
CA TYR A 97 10.78 -0.21 17.67
C TYR A 97 10.71 -1.42 16.74
N ARG A 98 11.82 -2.10 16.47
CA ARG A 98 11.82 -3.32 15.65
C ARG A 98 10.89 -4.38 16.23
N ASP A 99 10.98 -4.61 17.53
CA ASP A 99 10.21 -5.65 18.21
C ASP A 99 8.72 -5.25 18.28
N ASP A 100 8.43 -3.99 18.58
CA ASP A 100 7.07 -3.43 18.57
C ASP A 100 6.44 -3.43 17.17
N TYR A 101 7.23 -3.10 16.15
CA TYR A 101 6.82 -3.15 14.74
C TYR A 101 6.46 -4.59 14.34
N ALA A 102 7.32 -5.57 14.67
CA ALA A 102 7.07 -6.96 14.35
C ALA A 102 5.81 -7.49 15.06
N ALA A 103 5.63 -7.14 16.34
CA ALA A 103 4.42 -7.47 17.09
C ALA A 103 3.17 -6.81 16.48
N SER A 104 3.26 -5.53 16.12
CA SER A 104 2.18 -4.79 15.43
C SER A 104 1.77 -5.47 14.13
N VAL A 105 2.75 -5.84 13.29
CA VAL A 105 2.49 -6.54 12.02
C VAL A 105 1.81 -7.90 12.26
N ALA A 106 2.27 -8.67 13.25
CA ALA A 106 1.67 -9.96 13.59
C ALA A 106 0.22 -9.82 14.09
N THR A 107 -0.06 -8.84 14.96
CA THR A 107 -1.41 -8.53 15.43
C THR A 107 -2.32 -8.11 14.28
N GLY A 108 -1.85 -7.23 13.40
CA GLY A 108 -2.61 -6.80 12.23
C GLY A 108 -2.91 -7.95 11.27
N ALA A 109 -1.95 -8.85 11.04
CA ALA A 109 -2.14 -10.00 10.17
C ALA A 109 -3.21 -10.95 10.75
N ALA A 110 -3.17 -11.20 12.05
CA ALA A 110 -4.18 -12.00 12.74
C ALA A 110 -5.58 -11.37 12.65
N ALA A 111 -5.69 -10.04 12.85
CA ALA A 111 -6.94 -9.31 12.76
C ALA A 111 -7.52 -9.30 11.33
N LEU A 112 -6.67 -9.12 10.31
CA LEU A 112 -7.06 -9.19 8.90
C LEU A 112 -7.58 -10.59 8.55
N ARG A 113 -6.84 -11.64 8.90
CA ARG A 113 -7.27 -13.03 8.65
C ARG A 113 -8.57 -13.37 9.39
N GLN A 114 -8.73 -12.90 10.63
CA GLN A 114 -9.97 -13.08 11.37
C GLN A 114 -11.14 -12.39 10.67
N THR A 115 -10.95 -11.16 10.20
CA THR A 115 -11.97 -10.41 9.44
C THR A 115 -12.40 -11.15 8.17
N LEU A 116 -11.43 -11.70 7.42
CA LEU A 116 -11.72 -12.49 6.22
C LEU A 116 -12.55 -13.75 6.54
N ARG A 117 -12.18 -14.48 7.59
CA ARG A 117 -12.95 -15.66 8.07
C ARG A 117 -14.34 -15.27 8.55
N ASP A 118 -14.47 -14.16 9.25
CA ASP A 118 -15.76 -13.66 9.72
C ASP A 118 -16.69 -13.33 8.56
N ILE A 119 -16.18 -12.65 7.52
CA ILE A 119 -16.93 -12.39 6.28
C ILE A 119 -17.30 -13.69 5.58
N ASP A 120 -16.36 -14.63 5.39
CA ASP A 120 -16.65 -15.92 4.73
C ASP A 120 -17.69 -16.74 5.51
N SER A 121 -17.63 -16.75 6.85
CA SER A 121 -18.59 -17.48 7.67
C SER A 121 -20.02 -16.95 7.55
N ARG A 122 -20.19 -15.62 7.42
CA ARG A 122 -21.49 -14.97 7.27
C ARG A 122 -21.99 -14.97 5.83
N CYS A 123 -21.08 -14.78 4.87
CA CYS A 123 -21.39 -14.45 3.49
C CYS A 123 -20.96 -15.51 2.47
N GLY A 124 -20.39 -16.64 2.91
CA GLY A 124 -19.79 -17.62 2.01
C GLY A 124 -20.77 -18.28 1.03
N SER A 125 -22.07 -18.29 1.34
CA SER A 125 -23.11 -18.75 0.42
C SER A 125 -23.54 -17.70 -0.61
N GLN A 126 -23.09 -16.46 -0.47
CA GLN A 126 -23.45 -15.31 -1.31
C GLN A 126 -22.29 -14.95 -2.26
N SER A 127 -22.61 -14.27 -3.35
CA SER A 127 -21.62 -13.78 -4.33
C SER A 127 -20.95 -12.49 -3.86
N THR A 128 -20.34 -12.53 -2.68
CA THR A 128 -19.58 -11.41 -2.11
C THR A 128 -18.14 -11.42 -2.61
N THR A 129 -17.64 -10.24 -2.98
CA THR A 129 -16.23 -10.02 -3.35
C THR A 129 -15.47 -9.28 -2.25
N ILE A 130 -14.19 -9.59 -2.04
CA ILE A 130 -13.35 -8.89 -1.07
C ILE A 130 -12.15 -8.24 -1.76
N VAL A 131 -11.84 -7.02 -1.35
CA VAL A 131 -10.63 -6.28 -1.72
C VAL A 131 -9.84 -5.98 -0.46
N VAL A 132 -8.53 -6.22 -0.50
CA VAL A 132 -7.62 -5.93 0.61
C VAL A 132 -6.65 -4.84 0.18
N THR A 133 -6.45 -3.84 1.03
CA THR A 133 -5.51 -2.76 0.78
C THR A 133 -4.60 -2.53 1.97
N GLY A 134 -3.37 -2.12 1.71
CA GLY A 134 -2.40 -1.86 2.76
C GLY A 134 -1.48 -0.70 2.41
N TYR A 135 -1.11 0.11 3.40
CA TYR A 135 -0.15 1.20 3.22
C TYR A 135 0.99 1.08 4.23
N SER A 136 2.25 1.19 3.80
CA SER A 136 3.42 1.19 4.69
C SER A 136 3.45 -0.08 5.57
N GLN A 137 3.49 0.05 6.90
CA GLN A 137 3.33 -1.07 7.83
C GLN A 137 2.07 -1.91 7.56
N GLY A 138 0.97 -1.32 7.10
CA GLY A 138 -0.24 -2.03 6.72
C GLY A 138 -0.09 -2.90 5.47
N ALA A 139 0.75 -2.52 4.51
CA ALA A 139 1.13 -3.39 3.39
C ALA A 139 1.89 -4.62 3.90
N ASP A 140 2.72 -4.41 4.92
CA ASP A 140 3.50 -5.46 5.55
C ASP A 140 2.65 -6.43 6.40
N VAL A 141 1.59 -5.91 7.04
CA VAL A 141 0.51 -6.70 7.66
C VAL A 141 -0.16 -7.60 6.61
N VAL A 142 -0.49 -7.06 5.43
CA VAL A 142 -1.08 -7.86 4.35
C VAL A 142 -0.11 -8.98 3.95
N ASN A 143 1.17 -8.65 3.71
CA ASN A 143 2.19 -9.64 3.37
C ASN A 143 2.35 -10.74 4.42
N ALA A 144 2.37 -10.38 5.72
CA ALA A 144 2.41 -11.36 6.80
C ALA A 144 1.15 -12.26 6.84
N ALA A 145 -0.03 -11.72 6.56
CA ALA A 145 -1.25 -12.52 6.47
C ALA A 145 -1.20 -13.51 5.30
N LEU A 146 -0.68 -13.09 4.14
CA LEU A 146 -0.47 -13.96 2.97
C LEU A 146 0.51 -15.09 3.27
N ALA A 147 1.64 -14.78 3.92
CA ALA A 147 2.63 -15.76 4.33
C ALA A 147 2.04 -16.82 5.26
N GLN A 148 1.27 -16.41 6.26
CA GLN A 148 0.64 -17.36 7.18
C GLN A 148 -0.38 -18.27 6.47
N VAL A 149 -1.15 -17.72 5.52
CA VAL A 149 -2.11 -18.51 4.73
C VAL A 149 -1.40 -19.54 3.86
N GLN A 150 -0.28 -19.15 3.23
CA GLN A 150 0.57 -20.03 2.46
C GLN A 150 1.21 -21.13 3.32
N ASN A 151 1.72 -20.78 4.50
CA ASN A 151 2.37 -21.71 5.42
C ASN A 151 1.39 -22.71 6.03
N ASP A 152 0.21 -22.26 6.44
CA ASP A 152 -0.78 -23.07 7.14
C ASP A 152 -1.72 -23.83 6.18
N GLY A 153 -1.68 -23.51 4.87
CA GLY A 153 -2.62 -24.03 3.87
C GLY A 153 -4.05 -23.55 4.06
N ALA A 154 -4.25 -22.39 4.69
CA ALA A 154 -5.56 -21.81 4.94
C ALA A 154 -6.19 -21.27 3.65
N THR A 155 -7.51 -21.03 3.66
CA THR A 155 -8.25 -20.48 2.51
C THR A 155 -8.80 -19.07 2.79
N ASP A 156 -8.26 -18.37 3.79
CA ASP A 156 -8.75 -17.06 4.24
C ASP A 156 -8.81 -16.03 3.09
N PHE A 157 -7.89 -16.11 2.10
CA PHE A 157 -7.84 -15.21 0.94
C PHE A 157 -8.59 -15.74 -0.31
N SER A 158 -9.29 -16.87 -0.22
CA SER A 158 -9.92 -17.52 -1.38
C SER A 158 -10.99 -16.67 -2.09
N ARG A 159 -11.55 -15.66 -1.40
CA ARG A 159 -12.53 -14.69 -1.95
C ARG A 159 -11.96 -13.29 -2.18
N VAL A 160 -10.65 -13.11 -2.02
CA VAL A 160 -10.00 -11.83 -2.26
C VAL A 160 -9.74 -11.71 -3.76
N ASN A 161 -10.46 -10.81 -4.42
CA ASN A 161 -10.35 -10.59 -5.86
C ASN A 161 -9.23 -9.60 -6.20
N LYS A 162 -8.86 -8.74 -5.25
CA LYS A 162 -7.80 -7.76 -5.47
C LYS A 162 -7.06 -7.43 -4.17
N VAL A 163 -5.74 -7.35 -4.28
CA VAL A 163 -4.85 -6.81 -3.26
C VAL A 163 -4.15 -5.59 -3.83
N VAL A 164 -4.23 -4.45 -3.15
CA VAL A 164 -3.57 -3.21 -3.55
C VAL A 164 -2.75 -2.66 -2.39
N VAL A 165 -1.43 -2.56 -2.55
CA VAL A 165 -0.56 -2.03 -1.51
C VAL A 165 0.20 -0.78 -1.95
N PHE A 166 0.49 0.10 -1.00
CA PHE A 166 1.24 1.33 -1.17
C PHE A 166 2.44 1.34 -0.23
N GLY A 167 3.61 1.77 -0.71
CA GLY A 167 4.78 1.95 0.15
C GLY A 167 5.23 0.66 0.85
N ASP A 168 5.14 -0.48 0.17
CA ASP A 168 5.35 -1.81 0.77
C ASP A 168 6.80 -2.02 1.27
N PRO A 169 7.04 -2.12 2.59
CA PRO A 169 8.36 -2.38 3.18
C PRO A 169 8.97 -3.72 2.77
N SER A 170 8.14 -4.66 2.33
CA SER A 170 8.49 -6.01 1.91
C SER A 170 8.44 -6.19 0.40
N ARG A 171 8.39 -5.09 -0.37
CA ARG A 171 8.34 -5.12 -1.83
C ARG A 171 9.47 -5.96 -2.44
N LEU A 172 9.08 -6.88 -3.33
CA LEU A 172 10.00 -7.66 -4.16
C LEU A 172 10.04 -7.09 -5.59
N GLN A 173 11.23 -6.67 -6.02
CA GLN A 173 11.45 -6.10 -7.34
C GLN A 173 10.97 -7.04 -8.46
N GLY A 174 10.19 -6.53 -9.42
CA GLY A 174 9.79 -7.27 -10.62
C GLY A 174 8.83 -8.45 -10.38
N ALA A 175 8.33 -8.59 -9.15
CA ALA A 175 7.40 -9.65 -8.81
C ALA A 175 5.96 -9.36 -9.30
N MET A 176 5.61 -8.09 -9.53
CA MET A 176 4.21 -7.68 -9.69
C MET A 176 4.04 -6.55 -10.71
N PRO A 177 2.81 -6.30 -11.22
CA PRO A 177 2.50 -5.11 -12.01
C PRO A 177 2.78 -3.86 -11.16
N GLU A 178 3.88 -3.17 -11.49
CA GLU A 178 4.33 -1.97 -10.79
C GLU A 178 3.90 -0.73 -11.57
N ALA A 179 3.22 0.20 -10.89
CA ALA A 179 2.64 1.37 -11.55
C ALA A 179 3.55 2.62 -11.55
N ILE A 180 4.65 2.65 -10.80
CA ILE A 180 5.42 3.90 -10.59
C ILE A 180 6.94 3.69 -10.52
N ALA A 181 7.43 2.74 -9.72
CA ALA A 181 8.83 2.35 -9.68
C ALA A 181 8.97 0.90 -10.16
N THR A 182 9.82 0.65 -11.16
CA THR A 182 10.13 -0.70 -11.67
C THR A 182 11.37 -1.32 -11.03
N ARG A 183 12.00 -0.59 -10.10
CA ARG A 183 13.29 -0.90 -9.49
C ARG A 183 13.19 -0.84 -7.97
N GLY A 184 14.15 -1.51 -7.34
CA GLY A 184 14.32 -1.52 -5.89
C GLY A 184 13.55 -2.59 -5.14
N GLN A 185 14.02 -2.83 -3.91
CA GLN A 185 13.38 -3.70 -2.94
C GLN A 185 12.97 -2.88 -1.73
N GLY A 186 11.98 -3.39 -1.00
CA GLY A 186 11.57 -2.76 0.25
C GLY A 186 12.62 -2.89 1.35
N VAL A 187 12.55 -1.97 2.31
CA VAL A 187 13.51 -1.80 3.40
C VAL A 187 13.70 -3.06 4.25
N ARG A 188 12.65 -3.89 4.41
CA ARG A 188 12.73 -5.16 5.14
C ARG A 188 13.53 -6.24 4.44
N ARG A 189 13.75 -6.11 3.13
CA ARG A 189 14.59 -7.03 2.36
C ARG A 189 16.04 -6.59 2.32
N THR A 190 16.27 -5.28 2.42
CA THR A 190 17.60 -4.71 2.25
C THR A 190 18.34 -4.52 3.57
N LEU A 191 17.65 -4.08 4.62
CA LEU A 191 18.30 -3.72 5.87
C LEU A 191 18.15 -4.84 6.92
N PRO A 192 19.27 -5.40 7.44
CA PRO A 192 19.25 -6.52 8.37
C PRO A 192 18.71 -6.17 9.77
N VAL A 193 18.46 -4.86 10.02
CA VAL A 193 17.86 -4.39 11.27
C VAL A 193 16.39 -4.78 11.39
N PHE A 194 15.70 -5.03 10.27
CA PHE A 194 14.33 -5.50 10.27
C PHE A 194 14.26 -7.03 10.24
N SER A 195 13.19 -7.59 10.80
CA SER A 195 12.90 -9.01 10.65
C SER A 195 12.80 -9.35 9.16
N PRO A 196 13.41 -10.45 8.70
CA PRO A 196 13.37 -10.84 7.29
C PRO A 196 11.93 -11.08 6.84
N VAL A 197 11.67 -10.83 5.56
CA VAL A 197 10.38 -11.15 4.95
C VAL A 197 10.24 -12.66 4.85
N ASP A 198 9.08 -13.20 5.22
CA ASP A 198 8.81 -14.64 5.11
C ASP A 198 8.76 -15.04 3.62
N PRO A 199 9.58 -16.01 3.16
CA PRO A 199 9.58 -16.49 1.77
C PRO A 199 8.22 -16.99 1.28
N ALA A 200 7.32 -17.41 2.19
CA ALA A 200 5.96 -17.82 1.84
C ALA A 200 5.13 -16.66 1.27
N THR A 201 5.47 -15.41 1.62
CA THR A 201 4.92 -14.20 0.98
C THR A 201 5.18 -14.23 -0.52
N ASP A 202 6.43 -14.51 -0.91
CA ASP A 202 6.86 -14.48 -2.31
C ASP A 202 6.22 -15.61 -3.11
N ALA A 203 6.12 -16.80 -2.50
CA ALA A 203 5.42 -17.93 -3.09
C ALA A 203 3.94 -17.58 -3.34
N TRP A 204 3.25 -17.02 -2.35
CA TRP A 204 1.85 -16.63 -2.51
C TRP A 204 1.67 -15.58 -3.61
N ILE A 205 2.49 -14.52 -3.60
CA ILE A 205 2.46 -13.47 -4.62
C ILE A 205 2.72 -14.04 -6.01
N ALA A 206 3.69 -14.95 -6.15
CA ALA A 206 4.00 -15.59 -7.43
C ALA A 206 2.81 -16.38 -7.99
N ASP A 207 2.06 -17.07 -7.12
CA ASP A 207 0.88 -17.84 -7.49
C ASP A 207 -0.36 -16.94 -7.78
N HIS A 208 -0.36 -15.70 -7.27
CA HIS A 208 -1.52 -14.78 -7.32
C HIS A 208 -1.20 -13.42 -7.99
N ARG A 209 -0.21 -13.37 -8.88
CA ARG A 209 0.28 -12.11 -9.49
C ARG A 209 -0.79 -11.26 -10.15
N THR A 210 -1.86 -11.85 -10.67
CA THR A 210 -2.93 -11.12 -11.38
C THR A 210 -3.81 -10.29 -10.45
N ILE A 211 -3.95 -10.71 -9.19
CA ILE A 211 -4.79 -10.02 -8.20
C ILE A 211 -4.00 -9.07 -7.30
N PHE A 212 -2.67 -9.17 -7.24
CA PHE A 212 -1.84 -8.26 -6.44
C PHE A 212 -1.33 -7.07 -7.26
N THR A 213 -1.40 -5.87 -6.70
CA THR A 213 -0.83 -4.63 -7.29
C THR A 213 -0.09 -3.85 -6.22
N SER A 214 1.13 -3.42 -6.51
CA SER A 214 1.97 -2.65 -5.58
C SER A 214 2.35 -1.30 -6.18
N PHE A 215 2.15 -0.25 -5.40
CA PHE A 215 2.50 1.13 -5.72
C PHE A 215 3.69 1.56 -4.86
N CYS A 216 4.82 1.81 -5.51
CA CYS A 216 6.00 2.37 -4.86
C CYS A 216 6.43 3.65 -5.57
N ALA A 217 6.33 4.80 -4.90
CA ALA A 217 6.80 6.05 -5.47
C ALA A 217 8.33 6.01 -5.65
N GLY A 218 8.84 6.64 -6.71
CA GLY A 218 10.28 6.79 -6.87
C GLY A 218 10.88 7.53 -5.69
N PHE A 219 12.00 7.04 -5.15
CA PHE A 219 12.67 7.55 -3.94
C PHE A 219 11.92 7.32 -2.62
N ASP A 220 10.84 6.55 -2.59
CA ASP A 220 10.30 6.06 -1.33
C ASP A 220 11.27 5.01 -0.74
N ALA A 221 12.02 5.38 0.30
CA ALA A 221 12.99 4.49 0.93
C ALA A 221 12.37 3.26 1.59
N VAL A 222 11.06 3.28 1.87
CA VAL A 222 10.37 2.15 2.47
C VAL A 222 10.22 1.02 1.47
N CYS A 223 9.87 1.33 0.21
CA CYS A 223 9.60 0.32 -0.82
C CYS A 223 10.62 0.29 -1.98
N ASP A 224 11.54 1.24 -2.04
CA ASP A 224 12.67 1.32 -2.98
C ASP A 224 13.92 1.86 -2.28
N THR A 225 14.58 0.99 -1.52
CA THR A 225 15.85 1.31 -0.87
C THR A 225 16.96 1.61 -1.88
N SER A 226 16.89 1.04 -3.09
CA SER A 226 17.97 1.18 -4.08
C SER A 226 18.07 2.60 -4.60
N SER A 227 16.94 3.25 -4.86
CA SER A 227 16.89 4.65 -5.27
C SER A 227 17.14 5.58 -4.08
N ALA A 228 16.68 5.22 -2.88
CA ALA A 228 16.93 6.00 -1.67
C ALA A 228 18.40 6.01 -1.24
N LEU A 229 19.10 4.88 -1.33
CA LEU A 229 20.53 4.81 -0.99
C LEU A 229 21.40 5.60 -1.97
N GLN A 230 20.95 5.80 -3.22
CA GLN A 230 21.68 6.59 -4.22
C GLN A 230 21.70 8.10 -3.91
N VAL A 231 20.76 8.61 -3.12
CA VAL A 231 20.72 10.03 -2.73
C VAL A 231 21.42 10.32 -1.39
N ILE A 232 21.83 9.30 -0.63
CA ILE A 232 22.56 9.48 0.64
C ILE A 232 23.95 10.13 0.46
N PRO A 233 24.77 9.74 -0.54
CA PRO A 233 26.15 10.22 -0.66
C PRO A 233 26.34 11.74 -0.73
N GLY A 234 25.32 12.52 -1.09
CA GLY A 234 25.47 13.98 -1.02
C GLY A 234 24.22 14.80 -0.71
N LEU A 235 23.12 14.17 -0.27
CA LEU A 235 22.16 14.87 0.62
C LEU A 235 22.55 14.79 2.10
N GLY A 236 23.36 13.78 2.47
CA GLY A 236 23.57 13.39 3.87
C GLY A 236 22.38 12.59 4.42
N LEU A 237 22.61 11.84 5.50
CA LEU A 237 21.65 10.86 6.02
C LEU A 237 20.33 11.50 6.48
N GLU A 238 20.39 12.67 7.13
CA GLU A 238 19.23 13.36 7.68
C GLU A 238 18.31 13.91 6.59
N SER A 239 18.87 14.61 5.61
CA SER A 239 18.13 15.12 4.45
C SER A 239 17.55 13.98 3.60
N ALA A 240 18.29 12.89 3.42
CA ALA A 240 17.79 11.71 2.71
C ALA A 240 16.63 11.05 3.46
N ALA A 241 16.72 10.90 4.79
CA ALA A 241 15.63 10.38 5.61
C ALA A 241 14.37 11.26 5.51
N LYS A 242 14.55 12.59 5.51
CA LYS A 242 13.45 13.54 5.34
C LYS A 242 12.79 13.44 3.97
N VAL A 243 13.57 13.53 2.89
CA VAL A 243 13.07 13.46 1.50
C VAL A 243 12.31 12.16 1.27
N THR A 244 12.89 11.05 1.68
CA THR A 244 12.29 9.73 1.46
C THR A 244 11.04 9.52 2.32
N GLY A 245 11.00 10.08 3.53
CA GLY A 245 9.80 10.14 4.37
C GLY A 245 8.69 11.02 3.78
N ASP A 246 9.05 12.20 3.25
CA ASP A 246 8.10 13.10 2.59
C ASP A 246 7.50 12.44 1.34
N VAL A 247 8.30 11.71 0.55
CA VAL A 247 7.79 10.92 -0.58
C VAL A 247 6.84 9.81 -0.10
N HIS A 248 7.23 9.10 0.97
CA HIS A 248 6.46 7.99 1.51
C HIS A 248 5.04 8.39 1.93
N VAL A 249 4.85 9.61 2.45
CA VAL A 249 3.52 10.09 2.89
C VAL A 249 2.69 10.76 1.80
N ASN A 250 3.23 10.96 0.59
CA ASN A 250 2.62 11.81 -0.45
C ASN A 250 2.02 11.07 -1.65
N TYR A 251 1.56 9.84 -1.46
CA TYR A 251 0.88 9.05 -2.52
C TYR A 251 -0.43 9.65 -3.06
N TYR A 252 -0.94 10.71 -2.44
CA TYR A 252 -2.14 11.42 -2.89
C TYR A 252 -1.84 12.68 -3.72
N THR A 253 -0.58 13.09 -3.85
CA THR A 253 -0.18 14.25 -4.67
C THR A 253 0.72 13.87 -5.84
N THR A 254 1.49 12.79 -5.73
CA THR A 254 2.37 12.31 -6.81
C THR A 254 1.56 11.89 -8.03
N GLY A 255 1.80 12.51 -9.19
CA GLY A 255 1.23 12.05 -10.46
C GLY A 255 1.99 10.84 -11.02
N ILE A 256 1.25 9.86 -11.53
CA ILE A 256 1.76 8.59 -12.06
C ILE A 256 1.05 8.20 -13.34
N ASP A 257 1.74 7.51 -14.24
CA ASP A 257 1.13 6.90 -15.42
C ASP A 257 0.33 5.66 -14.99
N CYS A 258 -1.00 5.81 -14.90
CA CYS A 258 -1.84 4.70 -14.48
C CYS A 258 -2.24 3.84 -15.68
N ALA A 259 -1.67 2.63 -15.78
CA ALA A 259 -1.99 1.68 -16.84
C ALA A 259 -3.49 1.35 -16.95
N ALA A 260 -4.23 1.37 -15.82
CA ALA A 260 -5.65 1.08 -15.79
C ALA A 260 -6.53 2.15 -16.47
N THR A 261 -6.04 3.40 -16.59
CA THR A 261 -6.76 4.51 -17.23
C THR A 261 -6.06 5.05 -18.46
N SER A 262 -4.79 4.66 -18.69
CA SER A 262 -3.91 5.28 -19.69
C SER A 262 -3.80 6.80 -19.52
N SER A 263 -3.83 7.29 -18.28
CA SER A 263 -3.77 8.73 -17.94
C SER A 263 -2.88 8.97 -16.71
N VAL A 264 -2.39 10.21 -16.58
CA VAL A 264 -1.64 10.65 -15.39
C VAL A 264 -2.62 10.94 -14.26
N THR A 265 -2.44 10.28 -13.12
CA THR A 265 -3.31 10.40 -11.94
C THR A 265 -2.54 10.12 -10.65
N THR A 266 -3.16 10.22 -9.48
CA THR A 266 -2.50 9.87 -8.22
C THR A 266 -2.46 8.35 -8.01
N PRO A 267 -1.49 7.80 -7.27
CA PRO A 267 -1.47 6.40 -6.88
C PRO A 267 -2.78 5.93 -6.22
N THR A 268 -3.35 6.73 -5.31
CA THR A 268 -4.59 6.40 -4.62
C THR A 268 -5.75 6.22 -5.60
N ALA A 269 -5.87 7.13 -6.57
CA ALA A 269 -6.90 7.08 -7.60
C ALA A 269 -6.67 5.99 -8.66
N CYS A 270 -5.42 5.75 -9.03
CA CYS A 270 -5.07 4.61 -9.88
C CYS A 270 -5.45 3.30 -9.19
N GLY A 271 -5.12 3.15 -7.91
CA GLY A 271 -5.51 2.00 -7.10
C GLY A 271 -7.03 1.86 -6.98
N ALA A 272 -7.77 2.95 -6.79
CA ALA A 272 -9.24 2.93 -6.81
C ALA A 272 -9.78 2.43 -8.16
N THR A 273 -9.19 2.87 -9.28
CA THR A 273 -9.57 2.40 -10.62
C THR A 273 -9.26 0.92 -10.82
N VAL A 274 -8.07 0.47 -10.39
CA VAL A 274 -7.67 -0.94 -10.41
C VAL A 274 -8.66 -1.81 -9.64
N ILE A 275 -9.13 -1.32 -8.48
CA ILE A 275 -10.14 -1.98 -7.65
C ILE A 275 -11.51 -1.99 -8.34
N ALA A 276 -11.97 -0.84 -8.84
CA ALA A 276 -13.26 -0.75 -9.54
C ALA A 276 -13.33 -1.71 -10.74
N ASN A 277 -12.27 -1.77 -11.54
CA ASN A 277 -12.16 -2.70 -12.66
C ASN A 277 -12.23 -4.17 -12.19
N ALA A 278 -11.60 -4.51 -11.07
CA ALA A 278 -11.64 -5.86 -10.50
C ALA A 278 -13.02 -6.23 -9.93
N LEU A 279 -13.81 -5.23 -9.50
CA LEU A 279 -15.18 -5.39 -9.04
C LEU A 279 -16.21 -5.36 -10.17
N GLY A 280 -15.79 -5.09 -11.42
CA GLY A 280 -16.71 -4.89 -12.55
C GLY A 280 -17.55 -3.63 -12.43
N SER A 281 -17.16 -2.68 -11.58
CA SER A 281 -17.81 -1.38 -11.43
C SER A 281 -17.16 -0.32 -12.31
N SER A 282 -17.87 0.77 -12.56
CA SER A 282 -17.31 1.92 -13.28
C SER A 282 -16.17 2.55 -12.49
N ALA A 283 -15.07 2.89 -13.17
CA ALA A 283 -13.98 3.64 -12.58
C ALA A 283 -14.50 4.96 -11.95
N PRO A 284 -13.85 5.45 -10.87
CA PRO A 284 -14.20 6.73 -10.26
C PRO A 284 -14.19 7.85 -11.31
N THR A 285 -15.31 8.57 -11.46
CA THR A 285 -15.43 9.68 -12.44
C THR A 285 -14.83 10.98 -11.93
N SER A 286 -14.71 11.15 -10.60
CA SER A 286 -14.11 12.30 -9.95
C SER A 286 -12.87 11.89 -9.18
N VAL A 287 -11.79 11.65 -9.91
CA VAL A 287 -10.47 11.60 -9.30
C VAL A 287 -10.01 13.04 -9.07
N PRO A 288 -9.62 13.44 -7.84
CA PRO A 288 -8.93 14.70 -7.64
C PRO A 288 -7.76 14.76 -8.63
N ALA A 289 -7.79 15.73 -9.54
CA ALA A 289 -6.65 15.94 -10.41
C ALA A 289 -5.40 16.07 -9.53
N PRO A 290 -4.26 15.46 -9.90
CA PRO A 290 -3.00 15.75 -9.24
C PRO A 290 -2.86 17.27 -9.14
N GLN A 291 -2.28 17.79 -8.06
CA GLN A 291 -1.95 19.22 -8.05
C GLN A 291 -0.93 19.47 -9.17
N ILE A 292 -1.42 19.99 -10.30
CA ILE A 292 -0.59 20.45 -11.39
C ILE A 292 -0.04 21.80 -10.92
N LEU A 293 1.26 21.85 -10.65
CA LEU A 293 1.92 23.12 -10.41
C LEU A 293 1.78 23.99 -11.67
N PRO A 294 1.50 25.30 -11.54
CA PRO A 294 1.53 26.24 -12.66
C PRO A 294 2.81 26.07 -13.50
N ALA A 295 2.73 26.29 -14.82
CA ALA A 295 3.87 26.13 -15.75
C ALA A 295 5.08 27.01 -15.39
N ASP A 296 4.86 28.01 -14.54
CA ASP A 296 5.80 29.01 -14.04
C ASP A 296 6.07 28.88 -12.52
N ALA A 297 5.47 27.91 -11.84
CA ALA A 297 5.76 27.67 -10.44
C ALA A 297 7.19 27.11 -10.29
N PRO A 298 8.03 27.73 -9.44
CA PRO A 298 9.37 27.22 -9.20
C PRO A 298 9.30 25.82 -8.59
N ILE A 299 9.72 24.83 -9.36
CA ILE A 299 9.88 23.45 -8.88
C ILE A 299 11.28 23.35 -8.29
N ALA A 300 11.37 23.17 -6.97
CA ALA A 300 12.63 22.93 -6.29
C ALA A 300 13.02 21.46 -6.42
N ILE A 301 13.62 21.05 -7.55
CA ILE A 301 14.20 19.72 -7.65
C ILE A 301 15.41 19.68 -6.73
N MET A 302 15.52 18.68 -5.86
CA MET A 302 16.76 18.44 -5.12
C MET A 302 17.71 17.62 -5.98
N ALA A 303 18.80 18.24 -6.42
CA ALA A 303 19.92 17.58 -7.06
C ALA A 303 21.10 17.55 -6.09
N ASP A 304 21.66 16.36 -5.92
CA ASP A 304 22.86 16.13 -5.15
C ASP A 304 24.09 16.46 -6.02
N LEU A 305 24.88 17.46 -5.61
CA LEU A 305 26.08 17.93 -6.32
C LEU A 305 27.39 17.31 -5.78
N GLY A 306 27.29 16.32 -4.90
CA GLY A 306 28.42 15.64 -4.30
C GLY A 306 29.08 16.39 -3.12
N PRO A 307 30.06 15.73 -2.47
CA PRO A 307 30.54 16.10 -1.13
C PRO A 307 31.33 17.42 -1.05
N ALA A 308 31.65 18.06 -2.17
CA ALA A 308 32.44 19.30 -2.21
C ALA A 308 31.59 20.58 -2.35
N GLN A 309 30.30 20.50 -2.71
CA GLN A 309 29.52 21.69 -3.12
C GLN A 309 28.20 21.90 -2.35
N GLY A 310 27.76 20.96 -1.51
CA GLY A 310 26.55 21.12 -0.67
C GLY A 310 25.22 21.01 -1.43
N LEU A 311 24.11 21.22 -0.71
CA LEU A 311 22.75 21.21 -1.28
C LEU A 311 22.53 22.46 -2.13
N ALA A 312 22.05 22.28 -3.35
CA ALA A 312 21.67 23.38 -4.21
C ALA A 312 20.22 23.24 -4.68
N GLN A 313 19.47 24.35 -4.63
CA GLN A 313 18.10 24.41 -5.12
C GLN A 313 18.12 24.42 -6.66
N LEU A 314 17.77 23.30 -7.29
CA LEU A 314 17.59 23.24 -8.74
C LEU A 314 16.18 23.75 -9.06
N VAL A 315 16.11 24.94 -9.64
CA VAL A 315 14.85 25.48 -10.18
C VAL A 315 14.78 25.04 -11.64
N VAL A 316 14.02 23.97 -11.92
CA VAL A 316 13.80 23.58 -13.31
C VAL A 316 12.69 24.45 -13.88
N THR A 317 13.05 25.39 -14.74
CA THR A 317 12.10 26.02 -15.65
C THR A 317 11.91 25.05 -16.80
N VAL A 318 10.94 24.14 -16.66
CA VAL A 318 10.56 23.29 -17.79
C VAL A 318 9.83 24.20 -18.78
N GLY A 319 9.99 23.99 -20.09
CA GLY A 319 9.08 24.58 -21.08
C GLY A 319 7.63 24.13 -20.84
N PRO A 320 6.70 24.19 -21.81
CA PRO A 320 5.30 23.81 -21.61
C PRO A 320 5.11 22.30 -21.41
N VAL A 321 5.64 21.76 -20.32
CA VAL A 321 5.62 20.36 -19.93
C VAL A 321 5.24 20.32 -18.45
N SER A 322 4.07 19.76 -18.16
CA SER A 322 3.61 19.54 -16.80
C SER A 322 4.41 18.43 -16.15
N VAL A 323 5.04 18.73 -15.01
CA VAL A 323 5.79 17.75 -14.23
C VAL A 323 5.03 17.48 -12.92
N PRO A 324 4.73 16.22 -12.58
CA PRO A 324 4.25 15.89 -11.25
C PRO A 324 5.39 16.05 -10.25
N VAL A 325 5.18 16.90 -9.26
CA VAL A 325 6.15 17.22 -8.22
C VAL A 325 5.55 16.86 -6.87
N VAL A 326 6.34 16.17 -6.06
CA VAL A 326 6.06 15.97 -4.64
C VAL A 326 6.70 17.13 -3.89
N LEU A 327 5.89 18.04 -3.36
CA LEU A 327 6.35 19.10 -2.46
C LEU A 327 6.21 18.61 -1.02
N SER A 328 7.28 18.70 -0.24
CA SER A 328 7.18 18.57 1.20
C SER A 328 6.65 19.86 1.84
N PRO A 329 6.08 19.77 3.06
CA PRO A 329 5.67 20.94 3.84
C PRO A 329 6.80 21.96 4.08
N ASP A 330 8.06 21.54 3.97
CA ASP A 330 9.24 22.39 4.21
C ASP A 330 9.90 22.89 2.91
N GLY A 331 9.23 22.74 1.76
CA GLY A 331 9.68 23.31 0.48
C GLY A 331 10.71 22.46 -0.28
N ILE A 332 10.89 21.19 0.09
CA ILE A 332 11.69 20.24 -0.68
C ILE A 332 10.82 19.63 -1.77
N ALA A 333 11.26 19.67 -3.03
CA ALA A 333 10.55 19.00 -4.12
C ALA A 333 11.35 17.82 -4.71
N ALA A 334 10.68 16.69 -4.85
CA ALA A 334 11.14 15.58 -5.67
C ALA A 334 10.22 15.50 -6.88
N ALA A 335 10.80 15.55 -8.08
CA ALA A 335 10.04 15.44 -9.32
C ALA A 335 10.61 14.31 -10.16
N SER A 336 9.74 13.46 -10.69
CA SER A 336 10.09 12.53 -11.76
C SER A 336 9.59 13.14 -13.06
N VAL A 337 10.50 13.46 -13.97
CA VAL A 337 10.15 14.05 -15.27
C VAL A 337 10.43 13.04 -16.35
N THR A 338 9.42 12.73 -17.16
CA THR A 338 9.66 12.05 -18.44
C THR A 338 9.93 13.12 -19.49
N LEU A 339 11.16 13.18 -19.96
CA LEU A 339 11.59 14.09 -21.01
C LEU A 339 11.63 13.35 -22.35
N PRO A 340 11.11 13.92 -23.46
CA PRO A 340 11.33 13.33 -24.78
C PRO A 340 12.82 13.28 -25.13
N PRO A 341 13.24 12.48 -26.13
CA PRO A 341 14.63 12.49 -26.56
C PRO A 341 15.09 13.89 -26.97
N GLY A 342 16.24 14.32 -26.48
CA GLY A 342 16.74 15.67 -26.72
C GLY A 342 17.81 16.10 -25.73
N THR A 343 18.37 17.28 -25.97
CA THR A 343 19.35 17.90 -25.09
C THR A 343 18.66 18.91 -24.17
N TYR A 344 18.90 18.78 -22.88
CA TYR A 344 18.31 19.61 -21.84
C TYR A 344 19.40 20.31 -21.05
N THR A 345 19.09 21.47 -20.50
CA THR A 345 19.97 22.16 -19.56
C THR A 345 19.22 22.32 -18.25
N ALA A 346 19.89 22.07 -17.13
CA ALA A 346 19.36 22.36 -15.80
C ALA A 346 19.99 23.66 -15.31
N THR A 347 19.27 24.50 -14.57
CA THR A 347 19.86 25.73 -13.99
C THR A 347 19.66 25.71 -12.48
N VAL A 348 20.77 25.70 -11.73
CA VAL A 348 20.79 25.60 -10.27
C VAL A 348 21.32 26.91 -9.69
N GLY A 349 20.51 27.63 -8.92
CA GLY A 349 20.95 28.91 -8.30
C GLY A 349 21.50 29.97 -9.27
N GLY A 350 21.02 30.01 -10.52
CA GLY A 350 21.52 30.92 -11.56
C GLY A 350 22.76 30.41 -12.32
N VAL A 351 23.25 29.21 -12.00
CA VAL A 351 24.32 28.53 -12.73
C VAL A 351 23.70 27.49 -13.66
N THR A 352 23.87 27.68 -14.97
CA THR A 352 23.45 26.70 -15.97
C THR A 352 24.38 25.49 -15.92
N SER A 353 23.85 24.31 -15.65
CA SER A 353 24.56 23.04 -15.70
C SER A 353 24.94 22.70 -17.14
N MET A 354 25.86 21.74 -17.29
CA MET A 354 26.15 21.16 -18.60
C MET A 354 24.86 20.56 -19.21
N PRO A 355 24.70 20.65 -20.53
CA PRO A 355 23.60 20.01 -21.21
C PRO A 355 23.68 18.49 -21.01
N PHE A 356 22.54 17.86 -20.72
CA PHE A 356 22.39 16.41 -20.65
C PHE A 356 21.49 15.93 -21.78
N GLU A 357 21.77 14.74 -22.30
CA GLU A 357 21.06 14.18 -23.44
C GLU A 357 20.19 13.01 -23.00
N VAL A 358 18.91 13.05 -23.38
CA VAL A 358 17.97 11.94 -23.25
C VAL A 358 17.95 11.23 -24.59
N ALA A 359 18.46 10.00 -24.65
CA ALA A 359 18.53 9.23 -25.90
C ALA A 359 17.18 8.62 -26.29
N ALA A 360 16.90 8.55 -27.58
CA ALA A 360 15.74 7.85 -28.11
C ALA A 360 15.97 6.32 -28.03
N GLY A 361 15.14 5.61 -27.26
CA GLY A 361 15.07 4.14 -27.32
C GLY A 361 15.54 3.35 -26.10
N GLY A 362 15.80 3.98 -24.95
CA GLY A 362 15.95 3.24 -23.70
C GLY A 362 14.60 2.78 -23.16
N GLN A 363 14.27 1.48 -23.25
CA GLN A 363 13.22 0.90 -22.39
C GLN A 363 13.60 0.94 -20.90
N ASP A 364 14.87 1.21 -20.61
CA ASP A 364 15.34 1.73 -19.34
C ASP A 364 15.16 3.24 -19.30
N LYS A 365 14.07 3.70 -18.67
CA LYS A 365 13.83 5.12 -18.38
C LYS A 365 15.06 5.69 -17.66
N PRO A 366 15.84 6.59 -18.27
CA PRO A 366 17.01 7.15 -17.60
C PRO A 366 16.51 8.08 -16.49
N TYR A 367 16.69 7.65 -15.24
CA TYR A 367 16.93 8.60 -14.17
C TYR A 367 18.20 9.35 -14.56
N VAL A 368 18.11 10.65 -14.81
CA VAL A 368 19.28 11.49 -14.97
C VAL A 368 19.60 12.03 -13.57
N PRO A 369 20.56 11.46 -12.82
CA PRO A 369 21.15 12.18 -11.72
C PRO A 369 21.83 13.41 -12.33
N ILE A 370 21.26 14.59 -12.10
CA ILE A 370 21.90 15.83 -12.51
C ILE A 370 23.06 16.06 -11.55
N VAL A 371 24.25 15.59 -11.94
CA VAL A 371 25.51 15.92 -11.28
C VAL A 371 26.06 17.15 -12.01
N ALA A 372 25.90 18.34 -11.44
CA ALA A 372 26.64 19.50 -11.92
C ALA A 372 28.09 19.40 -11.41
N ALA A 373 29.06 19.61 -12.30
CA ALA A 373 30.49 19.68 -11.96
C ALA A 373 30.86 21.01 -11.31
#